data_AF-A0A1J4SR44-F1
#
_entry.id   AF-A0A1J4SR44-F1
#
_cell.length_a   1.000
_cell.length_b   1.000
_cell.length_c   1.000
_cell.angle_alpha   90.00
_cell.angle_beta   90.00
_cell.angle_gamma   90.00
#
_symmetry.space_group_name_H-M   'P 1'
#
loop_
_entity.id
_entity.type
_entity.pdbx_description
1 polymer ?
#
loop_
_entity_poly.entity_id
_entity_poly.type
_entity_poly.pdbx_seq_one_letter_code
_entity_poly.pdbx_strand_id
1 'polypeptide(L)'
;MPGRHEGEGGEIFVLNMGEPVKILDLARNMIVLNGLVPDKDIEIKFTGLKPGEKMYEELFRDGDIRKDTGHSYIFAAVAGAS
;
A
#
# COMPACT_ATOMS: atom_id res chain seq x y z
N MET A 1 1.66 35.46 -7.87
CA MET A 1 1.09 34.66 -6.77
C MET A 1 2.26 34.16 -5.93
N PRO A 2 2.42 34.58 -4.66
CA PRO A 2 3.57 34.20 -3.85
C PRO A 2 3.44 32.76 -3.31
N GLY A 3 4.54 32.02 -3.36
CA GLY A 3 4.97 30.97 -2.43
C GLY A 3 4.01 29.82 -2.09
N ARG A 4 4.02 28.75 -2.88
CA ARG A 4 3.45 27.45 -2.50
C ARG A 4 4.47 26.72 -1.63
N HIS A 5 4.33 26.82 -0.31
CA HIS A 5 5.09 25.99 0.64
C HIS A 5 4.34 24.66 0.79
N GLU A 6 4.74 23.63 0.05
CA GLU A 6 4.26 22.26 0.28
C GLU A 6 5.26 21.55 1.19
N GLY A 7 4.96 21.55 2.50
CA GLY A 7 5.73 20.91 3.57
C GLY A 7 6.42 21.93 4.48
N GLU A 8 6.04 21.96 5.76
CA GLU A 8 6.75 22.74 6.79
C GLU A 8 7.99 21.99 7.32
N GLY A 9 8.17 20.73 6.88
CA GLY A 9 9.31 19.88 7.21
C GLY A 9 8.99 18.95 8.39
N GLY A 10 9.29 17.66 8.21
CA GLY A 10 8.99 16.61 9.21
C GLY A 10 7.74 15.78 8.92
N GLU A 11 6.98 16.11 7.89
CA GLU A 11 5.81 15.35 7.44
C GLU A 11 6.22 14.26 6.43
N ILE A 12 5.66 13.05 6.58
CA ILE A 12 5.81 11.96 5.61
C ILE A 12 4.53 11.90 4.78
N PHE A 13 4.63 12.08 3.46
CA PHE A 13 3.47 11.96 2.57
C PHE A 13 3.29 10.51 2.12
N VAL A 14 2.08 9.98 2.33
CA VAL A 14 1.70 8.60 2.01
C VAL A 14 0.55 8.61 1.02
N LEU A 15 0.67 7.81 -0.04
CA LEU A 15 -0.41 7.62 -1.01
C LEU A 15 -1.57 6.86 -0.37
N ASN A 16 -2.78 7.31 -0.64
CA ASN A 16 -3.99 6.56 -0.32
C ASN A 16 -4.11 5.37 -1.28
N MET A 17 -3.63 4.20 -0.85
CA MET A 17 -3.68 2.97 -1.64
C MET A 17 -5.02 2.23 -1.55
N GLY A 18 -6.00 2.77 -0.82
CA GLY A 18 -7.29 2.13 -0.63
C GLY A 18 -7.19 0.85 0.20
N GLU A 19 -8.01 -0.14 -0.14
CA GLU A 19 -8.07 -1.41 0.58
C GLU A 19 -6.93 -2.36 0.16
N PRO A 20 -6.25 -3.01 1.12
CA PRO A 20 -5.22 -4.01 0.82
C PRO A 20 -5.77 -5.15 -0.05
N VAL A 21 -5.00 -5.53 -1.07
CA VAL A 21 -5.36 -6.62 -2.00
C VAL A 21 -4.50 -7.85 -1.70
N LYS A 22 -5.13 -9.04 -1.66
CA LYS A 22 -4.39 -10.30 -1.47
C LYS A 22 -3.64 -10.67 -2.75
N ILE A 23 -2.37 -11.05 -2.60
CA ILE A 23 -1.53 -11.44 -3.74
C ILE A 23 -2.07 -12.68 -4.49
N LEU A 24 -2.75 -13.58 -3.77
CA LEU A 24 -3.41 -14.75 -4.37
C LEU A 24 -4.52 -14.33 -5.35
N ASP A 25 -5.33 -13.33 -4.97
CA ASP A 25 -6.43 -12.86 -5.80
C ASP A 25 -5.87 -12.14 -7.04
N LEU A 26 -4.80 -11.37 -6.87
CA LEU A 26 -4.07 -10.76 -8.00
C LEU A 26 -3.56 -11.82 -8.98
N ALA A 27 -2.89 -12.88 -8.49
CA ALA A 27 -2.37 -13.94 -9.33
C ALA A 27 -3.48 -14.68 -10.10
N ARG A 28 -4.60 -15.01 -9.43
CA ARG A 28 -5.76 -15.63 -10.08
C ARG A 28 -6.39 -14.73 -11.13
N ASN A 29 -6.53 -13.44 -10.83
CA ASN A 29 -7.06 -12.47 -11.79
C ASN A 29 -6.18 -12.36 -13.03
N MET A 30 -4.85 -12.37 -12.86
CA MET A 30 -3.94 -12.37 -14.01
C MET A 30 -4.14 -13.61 -14.90
N ILE A 31 -4.32 -14.80 -14.32
CA ILE A 31 -4.57 -16.03 -15.09
C ILE A 31 -5.89 -15.92 -15.87
N VAL A 32 -6.97 -15.47 -15.21
CA VAL A 32 -8.30 -15.30 -15.84
C VAL A 32 -8.26 -14.26 -16.96
N LEU A 33 -7.57 -13.13 -16.75
CA LEU A 33 -7.44 -12.07 -17.77
C LEU A 33 -6.71 -12.55 -19.04
N ASN A 34 -5.90 -13.59 -18.94
CA ASN A 34 -5.25 -14.23 -20.08
C ASN A 34 -6.11 -15.32 -20.74
N GLY A 35 -7.38 -15.47 -20.33
CA GLY A 35 -8.30 -16.47 -20.87
C GLY A 35 -8.04 -17.90 -20.39
N LEU A 36 -7.30 -18.05 -19.29
CA LEU A 36 -6.94 -19.35 -18.71
C LEU A 36 -7.70 -19.60 -17.41
N VAL A 37 -7.81 -20.88 -17.03
CA VAL A 37 -8.48 -21.32 -15.80
C VAL A 37 -7.42 -21.56 -14.71
N PRO A 38 -7.45 -20.80 -13.59
CA PRO A 38 -6.58 -21.05 -12.44
C PRO A 38 -6.72 -22.49 -11.94
N ASP A 39 -5.61 -23.06 -11.48
CA ASP A 39 -5.53 -24.42 -10.91
C ASP A 39 -5.85 -25.55 -11.92
N LYS A 40 -6.08 -25.22 -13.20
CA LYS A 40 -6.26 -26.18 -14.30
C LYS A 40 -5.23 -25.97 -15.41
N ASP A 41 -5.18 -24.76 -15.96
CA ASP A 41 -4.23 -24.41 -17.04
C ASP A 41 -2.91 -23.91 -16.45
N ILE A 42 -2.97 -23.24 -15.29
CA ILE A 42 -1.81 -22.75 -14.53
C ILE A 42 -1.99 -23.08 -13.05
N GLU A 43 -1.07 -23.86 -12.49
CA GLU A 43 -1.04 -24.26 -11.08
C GLU A 43 -0.42 -23.15 -10.21
N ILE A 44 -1.06 -22.81 -9.09
CA ILE A 44 -0.51 -21.90 -8.08
C ILE A 44 0.17 -22.71 -6.97
N LYS A 45 1.50 -22.59 -6.86
CA LYS A 45 2.29 -23.24 -5.80
C LYS A 45 2.65 -22.25 -4.70
N PHE A 46 2.29 -22.59 -3.46
CA PHE A 46 2.71 -21.85 -2.29
C PHE A 46 4.12 -22.26 -1.86
N THR A 47 5.09 -21.37 -2.02
CA THR A 47 6.49 -21.61 -1.63
C THR A 47 6.80 -21.24 -0.18
N GLY A 48 5.82 -20.72 0.55
CA GLY A 48 6.03 -20.08 1.85
C GLY A 48 6.67 -18.69 1.71
N LEU A 49 6.84 -18.03 2.86
CA LEU A 49 7.53 -16.75 2.98
C LEU A 49 9.03 -16.93 2.80
N LYS A 50 9.66 -16.01 2.06
CA LYS A 50 11.13 -15.92 2.07
C LYS A 50 11.61 -15.32 3.40
N PRO A 51 12.82 -15.67 3.86
CA PRO A 51 13.38 -15.08 5.07
C PRO A 51 13.40 -13.55 4.99
N GLY A 52 12.73 -12.89 5.95
CA GLY A 52 12.64 -11.43 6.03
C GLY A 52 11.47 -10.78 5.27
N GLU A 53 10.62 -11.55 4.57
CA GLU A 53 9.39 -11.00 4.00
C GLU A 53 8.34 -10.69 5.09
N LYS A 54 7.69 -9.53 4.96
CA LYS A 54 6.54 -9.15 5.80
C LYS A 54 5.24 -9.65 5.16
N MET A 55 4.29 -10.10 5.98
CA MET A 55 2.95 -10.52 5.51
C MET A 55 2.02 -9.34 5.20
N TYR A 56 2.29 -8.17 5.75
CA TYR A 56 1.56 -6.93 5.53
C TYR A 56 2.51 -5.74 5.57
N GLU A 57 2.11 -4.66 4.91
CA GLU A 57 2.82 -3.39 4.93
C GLU A 57 2.22 -2.46 6.00
N GLU A 58 3.09 -1.75 6.72
CA GLU A 58 2.69 -0.75 7.71
C GLU A 58 2.86 0.62 7.07
N LEU A 59 1.76 1.33 6.80
CA LEU A 59 1.79 2.66 6.16
C LEU A 59 2.14 3.79 7.13
N PHE A 60 1.93 3.56 8.43
CA PHE A 60 2.15 4.53 9.50
C PHE A 60 2.87 3.83 10.65
N ARG A 61 3.76 4.55 11.34
CA ARG A 61 4.38 4.05 12.57
C ARG A 61 3.42 4.17 13.73
N ASP A 62 3.63 3.37 14.76
CA ASP A 62 2.91 3.52 16.03
C ASP A 62 3.14 4.94 16.58
N GLY A 63 2.06 5.68 16.78
CA GLY A 63 2.08 7.08 17.25
C GLY A 63 2.03 8.14 16.15
N ASP A 64 2.09 7.77 14.87
CA ASP A 64 1.86 8.71 13.77
C ASP A 64 0.39 9.14 13.72
N ILE A 65 0.15 10.44 13.53
CA ILE A 65 -1.18 11.01 13.34
C ILE A 65 -1.39 11.25 11.86
N ARG A 66 -2.46 10.67 11.30
CA ARG A 66 -2.90 10.92 9.93
C ARG A 66 -3.53 12.31 9.84
N LYS A 67 -2.94 13.16 9.01
CA LYS A 67 -3.45 14.49 8.66
C LYS A 67 -3.90 14.49 7.20
N ASP A 68 -5.06 15.11 6.95
CA ASP A 68 -5.55 15.35 5.60
C ASP A 68 -4.71 16.45 4.94
N THR A 69 -4.30 16.22 3.70
CA THR A 69 -3.54 17.19 2.90
C THR A 69 -4.45 18.08 2.05
N GLY A 70 -5.76 17.81 2.02
CA GLY A 70 -6.71 18.43 1.11
C GLY A 70 -6.73 17.79 -0.29
N HIS A 71 -5.91 16.77 -0.53
CA HIS A 71 -5.88 16.00 -1.78
C HIS A 71 -6.39 14.57 -1.54
N SER A 72 -7.41 14.15 -2.29
CA SER A 72 -8.16 12.89 -2.06
C SER A 72 -7.32 11.61 -2.06
N TYR A 73 -6.12 11.65 -2.64
CA TYR A 73 -5.22 10.50 -2.77
C TYR A 73 -3.93 10.58 -1.94
N ILE A 74 -3.76 11.61 -1.11
CA ILE A 74 -2.52 11.82 -0.36
C ILE A 74 -2.83 12.13 1.10
N PHE A 75 -2.21 11.38 2.00
CA PHE A 75 -2.22 11.65 3.43
C PHE A 75 -0.86 12.16 3.87
N ALA A 76 -0.82 12.95 4.93
CA ALA A 76 0.40 13.28 5.64
C ALA A 76 0.42 12.52 6.96
N ALA A 77 1.51 11.82 7.26
CA ALA A 77 1.83 11.29 8.56
C ALA A 77 2.72 12.30 9.29
N VAL A 78 2.32 12.69 10.49
CA VAL A 78 3.10 13.55 11.37
C VAL A 78 3.37 12.77 12.65
N ALA A 79 4.61 12.79 13.13
CA ALA A 79 4.94 12.17 14.41
C ALA A 79 4.08 12.79 15.52
N GLY A 80 3.31 11.98 16.24
CA GLY A 80 2.60 12.45 17.43
C GLY A 80 3.62 12.97 18.45
N ALA A 81 3.51 14.24 18.83
CA ALA A 81 4.30 14.78 19.92
C ALA A 81 3.99 14.00 21.20
N SER A 82 5.03 13.45 21.83
CA SER A 82 5.00 12.92 23.20
C SER A 82 4.74 14.04 24.21
#